data_AF-A0A820CTV7-F1
#
_entry.id   AF-A0A820CTV7-F1
#
_cell.length_a   1.000
_cell.length_b   1.000
_cell.length_c   1.000
_cell.angle_alpha   90.00
_cell.angle_beta   90.00
_cell.angle_gamma   90.00
#
_symmetry.space_group_name_H-M   'P 1'
#
loop_
_entity.id
_entity.type
_entity.pdbx_description
1 polymer ?
#
loop_
_entity_poly.entity_id
_entity_poly.type
_entity_poly.pdbx_seq_one_letter_code
_entity_poly.pdbx_strand_id
1 'polypeptide(L)'
;EGRGGKRTSSFYDIFPDIESLAKAYSVRRCTAKAADFDAFELSKFIDDQFYILTRIKKNVNDPLIRSVESCRLGLRRWGARFESNSQRPYFEGHERPDVVQH
;
A
#
# COMPACT_ATOMS: atom_id res chain seq x y z
N GLU A 1 -19.65 20.32 -24.88
CA GLU A 1 -18.29 19.88 -25.24
C GLU A 1 -17.44 19.67 -23.99
N GLY A 2 -16.71 18.55 -23.96
CA GLY A 2 -15.45 18.36 -23.22
C GLY A 2 -15.41 18.56 -21.70
N ARG A 3 -16.06 17.71 -20.90
CA ARG A 3 -15.53 17.43 -19.54
C ARG A 3 -14.27 16.57 -19.71
N GLY A 4 -13.14 17.23 -19.96
CA GLY A 4 -11.81 16.62 -19.96
C GLY A 4 -11.47 16.13 -18.57
N GLY A 5 -12.09 15.02 -18.15
CA GLY A 5 -11.64 14.26 -17.00
C GLY A 5 -10.23 13.81 -17.32
N LYS A 6 -9.23 14.49 -16.76
CA LYS A 6 -7.86 14.00 -16.75
C LYS A 6 -7.95 12.59 -16.18
N ARG A 7 -7.89 11.58 -17.05
CA ARG A 7 -7.43 10.25 -16.66
C ARG A 7 -6.00 10.48 -16.20
N THR A 8 -5.83 10.92 -14.96
CA THR A 8 -4.59 10.74 -14.25
C THR A 8 -4.47 9.23 -14.18
N SER A 9 -3.74 8.63 -15.14
CA SER A 9 -3.37 7.22 -15.05
C SER A 9 -2.91 7.01 -13.62
N SER A 10 -3.67 6.19 -12.88
CA SER A 10 -3.31 5.91 -11.50
C SER A 10 -1.89 5.32 -11.54
N PHE A 11 -1.07 5.56 -10.53
CA PHE A 11 0.31 5.03 -10.50
C PHE A 11 0.37 3.53 -10.90
N TYR A 12 -0.62 2.76 -10.48
CA TYR A 12 -0.77 1.33 -10.79
C TYR A 12 -1.23 1.01 -12.22
N ASP A 13 -1.80 1.96 -12.95
CA ASP A 13 -2.11 1.85 -14.38
C ASP A 13 -0.81 1.81 -15.22
N ILE A 14 0.23 2.50 -14.73
CA ILE A 14 1.56 2.53 -15.34
C ILE A 14 2.43 1.39 -14.80
N PHE A 15 2.27 1.04 -13.53
CA PHE A 15 3.03 0.00 -12.84
C PHE A 15 2.12 -1.09 -12.23
N PRO A 16 1.44 -1.91 -13.07
CA PRO A 16 0.53 -2.95 -12.59
C PRO A 16 1.26 -4.05 -11.82
N ASP A 17 2.51 -4.36 -12.18
CA ASP A 17 3.35 -5.33 -11.43
C ASP A 17 3.60 -4.87 -10.00
N ILE A 18 3.84 -3.57 -9.79
CA ILE A 18 4.02 -3.00 -8.44
C ILE A 18 2.72 -3.12 -7.65
N GLU A 19 1.55 -2.90 -8.28
CA GLU A 19 0.26 -3.08 -7.60
C GLU A 19 0.09 -4.51 -7.11
N SER A 20 0.32 -5.48 -7.98
CA SER A 20 0.19 -6.91 -7.68
C SER A 20 1.10 -7.31 -6.52
N LEU A 21 2.37 -6.90 -6.57
CA LEU A 21 3.36 -7.16 -5.53
C LEU A 21 2.98 -6.47 -4.21
N ALA A 22 2.57 -5.21 -4.26
CA ALA A 22 2.19 -4.44 -3.08
C ALA A 22 0.94 -5.02 -2.39
N LYS A 23 -0.05 -5.48 -3.17
CA LYS A 23 -1.23 -6.16 -2.65
C LYS A 23 -0.86 -7.50 -1.99
N ALA A 24 -0.06 -8.32 -2.66
CA ALA A 24 0.41 -9.60 -2.10
C ALA A 24 1.24 -9.40 -0.81
N TYR A 25 2.12 -8.39 -0.81
CA TYR A 25 2.90 -8.01 0.37
C TYR A 25 1.99 -7.59 1.53
N SER A 26 1.00 -6.74 1.27
CA SER A 26 0.06 -6.26 2.28
C SER A 26 -0.74 -7.41 2.91
N VAL A 27 -1.30 -8.31 2.09
CA VAL A 27 -2.03 -9.48 2.58
C VAL A 27 -1.11 -10.36 3.44
N ARG A 28 0.07 -10.70 2.93
CA ARG A 28 1.04 -11.54 3.66
C ARG A 28 1.44 -10.93 5.00
N ARG A 29 1.71 -9.63 5.05
CA ARG A 29 2.08 -8.92 6.27
C ARG A 29 0.92 -8.81 7.26
N CYS A 30 -0.31 -8.60 6.79
CA CYS A 30 -1.50 -8.65 7.64
C CYS A 30 -1.78 -10.06 8.18
N THR A 31 -1.47 -11.13 7.42
CA THR A 31 -1.64 -12.52 7.90
C THR A 31 -0.56 -12.96 8.90
N ALA A 32 0.57 -12.25 8.96
CA ALA A 32 1.66 -12.59 9.86
C ALA A 32 1.29 -12.21 11.30
N LYS A 33 1.49 -13.11 12.26
CA LYS A 33 1.26 -12.85 13.69
C LYS A 33 2.06 -11.65 14.23
N ALA A 34 3.16 -11.29 13.57
CA ALA A 34 3.94 -10.08 13.83
C ALA A 34 3.30 -8.87 13.14
N ALA A 35 2.20 -8.39 13.70
CA ALA A 35 1.39 -7.34 13.09
C ALA A 35 1.87 -5.93 13.46
N ASP A 36 3.07 -5.63 12.97
CA ASP A 36 3.64 -4.28 12.90
C ASP A 36 3.57 -3.73 11.46
N PHE A 37 2.69 -4.27 10.63
CA PHE A 37 2.50 -3.76 9.28
C PHE A 37 1.73 -2.44 9.31
N ASP A 38 2.27 -1.43 8.63
CA ASP A 38 1.65 -0.14 8.47
C ASP A 38 1.80 0.38 7.02
N ALA A 39 1.11 1.48 6.71
CA ALA A 39 1.12 2.05 5.37
C ALA A 39 2.48 2.67 4.98
N PHE A 40 3.35 2.96 5.94
CA PHE A 40 4.72 3.42 5.70
C PHE A 40 5.64 2.28 5.28
N GLU A 41 5.52 1.09 5.88
CA GLU A 41 6.19 -0.13 5.37
C GLU A 41 5.76 -0.42 3.92
N LEU A 42 4.47 -0.31 3.62
CA LEU A 42 3.98 -0.45 2.25
C LEU A 42 4.58 0.60 1.30
N SER A 43 4.67 1.86 1.73
CA SER A 43 5.27 2.91 0.90
C SER A 43 6.76 2.65 0.62
N LYS A 44 7.50 2.14 1.59
CA LYS A 44 8.90 1.74 1.41
C LYS A 44 9.05 0.58 0.44
N PHE A 45 8.17 -0.42 0.56
CA PHE A 45 8.16 -1.56 -0.36
C PHE A 45 7.88 -1.13 -1.80
N ILE A 46 6.85 -0.30 -2.02
CA ILE A 46 6.51 0.24 -3.35
C ILE A 46 7.66 1.04 -3.94
N ASP A 47 8.30 1.87 -3.11
CA ASP A 47 9.45 2.67 -3.50
C ASP A 47 10.63 1.78 -3.96
N ASP A 48 10.99 0.78 -3.16
CA ASP A 48 12.05 -0.17 -3.50
C ASP A 48 11.75 -0.92 -4.82
N GLN A 49 10.53 -1.44 -4.97
CA GLN A 49 10.10 -2.12 -6.19
C GLN A 49 10.12 -1.20 -7.41
N PHE A 50 9.76 0.07 -7.25
CA PHE A 50 9.82 1.05 -8.33
C PHE A 50 11.25 1.25 -8.83
N TYR A 51 12.22 1.46 -7.94
CA TYR A 51 13.62 1.65 -8.34
C TYR A 51 14.24 0.37 -8.91
N ILE A 52 13.84 -0.81 -8.42
CA ILE A 52 14.25 -2.10 -8.98
C ILE A 52 13.75 -2.25 -10.43
N LEU A 53 12.46 -1.98 -10.66
CA LEU A 53 11.83 -2.16 -11.97
C LEU A 53 12.29 -1.11 -12.99
N THR A 54 12.41 0.15 -12.58
CA THR A 54 12.81 1.25 -13.46
C THR A 54 14.32 1.32 -13.67
N ARG A 55 15.12 0.60 -12.87
CA ARG A 55 16.60 0.66 -12.84
C ARG A 55 17.13 2.08 -12.58
N ILE A 56 16.29 2.97 -12.04
CA ILE A 56 16.69 4.32 -11.66
C ILE A 56 17.48 4.24 -10.35
N LYS A 57 18.56 5.02 -10.25
CA LYS A 57 19.32 5.10 -9.01
C LYS A 57 18.62 6.06 -8.04
N LYS A 58 18.14 5.54 -6.92
CA LYS A 58 17.55 6.34 -5.84
C LYS A 58 18.64 7.17 -5.14
N ASN A 59 18.42 8.47 -4.92
CA ASN A 59 19.21 9.24 -3.96
C ASN A 59 18.63 9.13 -2.56
N VAL A 60 19.50 9.25 -1.56
CA VAL A 60 19.10 9.20 -0.14
C VAL A 60 18.11 10.31 0.26
N ASN A 61 18.11 11.42 -0.48
CA ASN A 61 17.22 12.56 -0.25
C ASN A 61 15.93 12.51 -1.08
N ASP A 62 15.79 11.52 -1.98
CA ASP A 62 14.57 11.41 -2.78
C ASP A 62 13.39 11.03 -1.87
N PRO A 63 12.24 11.74 -1.97
CA PRO A 63 11.05 11.38 -1.26
C PRO A 63 10.51 10.03 -1.74
N LEU A 64 9.67 9.39 -0.93
CA LEU A 64 9.00 8.16 -1.32
C LEU A 64 8.18 8.35 -2.59
N ILE A 65 8.31 7.42 -3.54
CA ILE A 65 7.55 7.45 -4.81
C ILE A 65 6.04 7.56 -4.58
N ARG A 66 5.55 6.97 -3.48
CA ARG A 66 4.19 7.17 -2.98
C ARG A 66 4.19 7.57 -1.52
N SER A 67 3.42 8.62 -1.20
CA SER A 67 3.17 9.03 0.17
C SER A 67 2.40 7.95 0.96
N VAL A 68 2.55 7.96 2.28
CA VAL A 68 1.84 7.05 3.20
C VAL A 68 0.32 7.14 3.03
N GLU A 69 -0.24 8.35 2.91
CA GLU A 69 -1.67 8.57 2.71
C GLU A 69 -2.18 7.94 1.41
N SER A 70 -1.39 8.07 0.35
CA SER A 70 -1.61 7.44 -0.94
C SER A 70 -1.65 5.91 -0.84
N CYS A 71 -0.76 5.33 -0.03
CA CYS A 71 -0.74 3.89 0.24
C CYS A 71 -1.94 3.45 1.08
N ARG A 72 -2.41 4.26 2.04
CA ARG A 72 -3.65 4.01 2.80
C ARG A 72 -4.88 3.95 1.90
N LEU A 73 -4.97 4.88 0.93
CA LEU A 73 -6.05 4.84 -0.05
C LEU A 73 -5.99 3.58 -0.92
N GLY A 74 -4.79 3.15 -1.32
CA GLY A 74 -4.59 1.87 -2.01
C GLY A 74 -5.05 0.68 -1.19
N LEU A 75 -4.61 0.58 0.06
CA LEU A 75 -5.02 -0.44 1.02
C LEU A 75 -6.55 -0.51 1.17
N ARG A 76 -7.22 0.63 1.36
CA ARG A 76 -8.70 0.69 1.43
C ARG A 76 -9.36 0.18 0.15
N ARG A 77 -8.82 0.56 -1.02
CA ARG A 77 -9.31 0.07 -2.33
C ARG A 77 -9.14 -1.44 -2.48
N TRP A 78 -8.08 -2.01 -1.91
CA TRP A 78 -7.84 -3.45 -1.92
C TRP A 78 -8.66 -4.23 -0.88
N GLY A 79 -9.43 -3.54 -0.03
CA GLY A 79 -10.29 -4.15 0.98
C GLY A 79 -9.72 -4.14 2.40
N ALA A 80 -8.60 -3.47 2.64
CA ALA A 80 -8.05 -3.34 3.99
C ALA A 80 -8.88 -2.38 4.84
N ARG A 81 -9.16 -2.78 6.08
CA ARG A 81 -9.78 -1.98 7.13
C ARG A 81 -8.70 -1.39 8.03
N PHE A 82 -9.03 -0.27 8.68
CA PHE A 82 -8.17 0.40 9.65
C PHE A 82 -9.00 0.55 10.92
N GLU A 83 -8.43 0.21 12.06
CA GLU A 83 -9.09 0.41 13.35
C GLU A 83 -9.10 1.91 13.71
N SER A 84 -10.15 2.40 14.37
CA SER A 84 -10.31 3.82 14.68
C SER A 84 -9.14 4.42 15.49
N ASN A 85 -8.44 3.61 16.29
CA ASN A 85 -7.31 4.03 17.11
C ASN A 85 -5.94 3.53 16.62
N SER A 86 -5.91 2.74 15.54
CA SER A 86 -4.68 2.14 15.03
C SER A 86 -4.46 2.51 13.58
N GLN A 87 -3.28 3.04 13.26
CA GLN A 87 -2.88 3.34 11.88
C GLN A 87 -2.54 2.07 11.08
N ARG A 88 -2.85 0.89 11.63
CA ARG A 88 -2.50 -0.43 11.12
C ARG A 88 -3.66 -1.04 10.30
N PRO A 89 -3.39 -1.42 9.04
CA PRO A 89 -4.39 -2.09 8.21
C PRO A 89 -4.55 -3.58 8.58
N TYR A 90 -5.76 -4.10 8.44
CA TYR A 90 -6.07 -5.53 8.50
C TYR A 90 -7.08 -5.90 7.39
N PHE A 91 -7.17 -7.18 7.05
CA PHE A 91 -8.16 -7.70 6.10
C PHE A 91 -9.18 -8.56 6.86
N GLU A 92 -10.44 -8.48 6.48
CA GLU A 92 -11.55 -9.28 7.04
C GLU A 92 -11.22 -10.78 6.92
N GLY A 93 -11.39 -11.57 8.00
CA GLY A 93 -10.99 -12.98 8.06
C GLY A 93 -9.50 -13.24 8.36
N HIS A 94 -8.66 -12.20 8.30
CA HIS A 94 -7.30 -12.18 8.85
C HIS A 94 -7.19 -11.19 10.01
N GLU A 95 -8.32 -11.01 10.70
CA GLU A 95 -8.42 -10.17 11.88
C GLU A 95 -7.45 -10.70 12.93
N ARG A 96 -6.69 -9.79 13.52
CA ARG A 96 -5.78 -10.18 14.58
C ARG A 96 -6.60 -10.67 15.78
N PRO A 97 -6.05 -11.55 16.63
CA PRO A 97 -6.75 -11.98 17.85
C PRO A 97 -7.15 -10.81 18.76
N ASP A 98 -6.45 -9.66 18.69
CA ASP A 98 -6.83 -8.40 19.34
C ASP A 98 -8.12 -7.76 18.80
N VAL A 99 -8.54 -8.10 17.59
CA VAL A 99 -9.75 -7.57 16.91
C VAL A 99 -10.95 -8.51 17.06
N VAL A 100 -10.72 -9.82 17.20
CA VAL A 100 -11.77 -10.86 17.25
C VAL A 100 -12.35 -11.06 18.66
N GLN A 101 -11.84 -10.36 19.70
CA GLN A 101 -12.41 -10.46 21.04
C GLN A 101 -13.75 -9.71 21.13
N HIS A 102 -14.83 -10.45 20.92
CA HIS A 102 -16.19 -10.10 21.34
C HIS A 102 -16.83 -11.33 22.01
#